data_AF-A0A428VX28-F1
#
_entry.id   AF-A0A428VX28-F1
#
_cell.length_a   1.000
_cell.length_b   1.000
_cell.length_c   1.000
_cell.angle_alpha   90.00
_cell.angle_beta   90.00
_cell.angle_gamma   90.00
#
_symmetry.space_group_name_H-M   'P 1'
#
loop_
_entity.id
_entity.type
_entity.pdbx_description
1 polymer ?
#
loop_
_entity_poly.entity_id
_entity_poly.type
_entity_poly.pdbx_seq_one_letter_code
_entity_poly.pdbx_strand_id
1 'polypeptide(L)'
;MQKTSARLLSLLSLLQTRRDWPGALLAERLDVSPRTVRRDVDRLRELGYPVEAAKGPDGGYRLGVGTQLPPLLFDDEQAVALGIALKTVTTGGAGIEEAAARALTTVRQVMPARLRHRVDTLHLTAVEPPADRPAPRAGGEVLMTLSAAVRARETLRFDYASAPGPVSASVSASPSVPGADDSTGAPPPRRAEPHHLITWGGRWYLVAWDLDREDWRTFRADRITPRTPTGPRFT
;
A
#
# COMPACT_ATOMS: atom_id res chain seq x y z
N MET A 1 -21.83 -22.84 25.97
CA MET A 1 -21.58 -21.60 25.20
C MET A 1 -20.45 -21.75 24.16
N GLN A 2 -19.42 -22.57 24.38
CA GLN A 2 -18.29 -22.77 23.44
C GLN A 2 -18.68 -23.17 22.00
N LYS A 3 -19.73 -24.00 21.82
CA LYS A 3 -20.19 -24.42 20.47
C LYS A 3 -20.68 -23.25 19.59
N THR A 4 -21.25 -22.20 20.18
CA THR A 4 -21.77 -21.05 19.43
C THR A 4 -20.65 -20.09 19.03
N SER A 5 -19.72 -19.81 19.94
CA SER A 5 -18.56 -18.94 19.66
C SER A 5 -17.63 -19.57 18.62
N ALA A 6 -17.35 -20.88 18.74
CA ALA A 6 -16.55 -21.60 17.74
C ALA A 6 -17.23 -21.54 16.36
N ARG A 7 -18.54 -21.75 16.28
CA ARG A 7 -19.29 -21.70 15.02
C ARG A 7 -19.30 -20.30 14.39
N LEU A 8 -19.44 -19.25 15.18
CA LEU A 8 -19.35 -17.86 14.70
C LEU A 8 -17.97 -17.56 14.07
N LEU A 9 -16.90 -18.03 14.72
CA LEU A 9 -15.54 -17.89 14.18
C LEU A 9 -15.35 -18.72 12.90
N SER A 10 -15.90 -19.94 12.83
CA SER A 10 -15.89 -20.74 11.61
C SER A 10 -16.67 -20.06 10.46
N LEU A 11 -17.85 -19.49 10.74
CA LEU A 11 -18.62 -18.74 9.76
C LEU A 11 -17.84 -17.52 9.24
N LEU A 12 -17.19 -16.78 10.13
CA LEU A 12 -16.35 -15.64 9.76
C LEU A 12 -15.17 -16.06 8.88
N SER A 13 -14.46 -17.13 9.25
CA SER A 13 -13.35 -17.66 8.45
C SER A 13 -13.81 -18.05 7.03
N LEU A 14 -14.97 -18.71 6.91
CA LEU A 14 -15.55 -19.02 5.59
C LEU A 14 -15.78 -17.73 4.79
N LEU A 15 -16.47 -16.74 5.35
CA LEU A 15 -16.74 -15.46 4.66
C LEU A 15 -15.47 -14.69 4.26
N GLN A 16 -14.32 -14.95 4.89
CA GLN A 16 -13.03 -14.35 4.54
C GLN A 16 -12.31 -15.06 3.38
N THR A 17 -12.59 -16.35 3.13
CA THR A 17 -11.91 -17.13 2.09
C THR A 17 -12.40 -16.88 0.66
N ARG A 18 -13.68 -16.52 0.47
CA ARG A 18 -14.23 -16.17 -0.85
C ARG A 18 -15.23 -15.04 -0.73
N ARG A 19 -15.34 -14.29 -1.82
CA ARG A 19 -16.18 -13.09 -1.89
C ARG A 19 -17.65 -13.40 -1.64
N ASP A 20 -18.22 -14.44 -2.25
CA ASP A 20 -19.66 -14.71 -2.16
C ASP A 20 -19.93 -16.15 -1.70
N TRP A 21 -20.79 -16.33 -0.70
CA TRP A 21 -21.21 -17.64 -0.19
C TRP A 21 -22.72 -17.86 -0.26
N PRO A 22 -23.21 -18.82 -1.05
CA PRO A 22 -24.59 -19.27 -0.93
C PRO A 22 -24.91 -19.73 0.49
N GLY A 23 -26.05 -19.30 1.03
CA GLY A 23 -26.45 -19.61 2.41
C GLY A 23 -26.59 -21.11 2.68
N ALA A 24 -27.02 -21.88 1.68
CA ALA A 24 -27.13 -23.33 1.77
C ALA A 24 -25.76 -24.03 1.92
N LEU A 25 -24.74 -23.57 1.19
CA LEU A 25 -23.38 -24.12 1.30
C LEU A 25 -22.73 -23.80 2.65
N LEU A 26 -22.99 -22.62 3.21
CA LEU A 26 -22.55 -22.29 4.57
C LEU A 26 -23.21 -23.20 5.61
N ALA A 27 -24.50 -23.47 5.45
CA ALA A 27 -25.26 -24.34 6.33
C ALA A 27 -24.68 -25.77 6.33
N GLU A 28 -24.40 -26.32 5.15
CA GLU A 28 -23.77 -27.63 4.97
C GLU A 28 -22.36 -27.67 5.59
N ARG A 29 -21.51 -26.68 5.28
CA ARG A 29 -20.12 -26.61 5.79
C ARG A 29 -20.03 -26.47 7.30
N LEU A 30 -20.99 -25.79 7.91
CA LEU A 30 -21.05 -25.56 9.35
C LEU A 30 -21.88 -26.61 10.10
N ASP A 31 -22.44 -27.60 9.38
CA ASP A 31 -23.34 -28.63 9.90
C ASP A 31 -24.50 -28.04 10.72
N VAL A 32 -25.16 -27.01 10.18
CA VAL A 32 -26.31 -26.34 10.80
C VAL A 32 -27.38 -25.99 9.79
N SER A 33 -28.59 -25.68 10.28
CA SER A 33 -29.68 -25.22 9.41
C SER A 33 -29.45 -23.81 8.84
N PRO A 34 -30.02 -23.45 7.66
CA PRO A 34 -29.93 -22.11 7.08
C PRO A 34 -30.43 -20.98 8.00
N ARG A 35 -31.46 -21.26 8.82
CA ARG A 35 -31.95 -20.33 9.85
C ARG A 35 -30.90 -20.00 10.92
N THR A 36 -30.04 -20.96 11.27
CA THR A 36 -28.94 -20.76 12.21
C THR A 36 -27.84 -19.91 11.58
N VAL A 37 -27.49 -20.16 10.31
CA VAL A 37 -26.54 -19.33 9.57
C VAL A 37 -27.00 -17.87 9.56
N ARG A 38 -28.28 -17.62 9.25
CA ARG A 38 -28.84 -16.26 9.25
C ARG A 38 -28.71 -15.58 10.61
N ARG A 39 -29.02 -16.29 11.69
CA ARG A 39 -28.86 -15.80 13.07
C ARG A 39 -27.40 -15.52 13.45
N ASP A 40 -26.48 -16.37 13.03
CA ASP A 40 -25.04 -16.19 13.29
C ASP A 40 -24.47 -15.03 12.46
N VAL A 41 -24.95 -14.82 11.22
CA VAL A 41 -24.65 -13.63 10.40
C VAL A 41 -25.12 -12.35 11.10
N ASP A 42 -26.34 -12.33 11.63
CA ASP A 42 -26.86 -11.17 12.35
C ASP A 42 -26.02 -10.88 13.61
N ARG A 43 -25.54 -11.92 14.29
CA ARG A 43 -24.57 -11.77 15.40
C ARG A 43 -23.22 -11.21 14.97
N LEU A 44 -22.69 -11.63 13.81
CA LEU A 44 -21.47 -11.03 13.26
C LEU A 44 -21.68 -9.54 12.95
N ARG A 45 -22.85 -9.15 12.44
CA ARG A 45 -23.19 -7.73 12.21
C ARG A 45 -23.24 -6.93 13.50
N GLU A 46 -23.86 -7.47 14.55
CA GLU A 46 -23.86 -6.85 15.89
C GLU A 46 -22.44 -6.65 16.45
N LEU A 47 -21.51 -7.54 16.10
CA LEU A 47 -20.09 -7.46 16.46
C LEU A 47 -19.27 -6.52 15.56
N GLY A 48 -19.91 -5.83 14.61
CA GLY A 48 -19.26 -4.85 13.73
C GLY A 48 -18.66 -5.44 12.44
N TYR A 49 -18.90 -6.71 12.13
CA TYR A 49 -18.52 -7.28 10.83
C TYR A 49 -19.58 -6.90 9.77
N PRO A 50 -19.21 -6.15 8.71
CA PRO A 50 -20.16 -5.76 7.68
C PRO A 50 -20.48 -6.99 6.82
N VAL A 51 -21.50 -7.77 7.14
CA VAL A 51 -21.92 -8.90 6.29
C VAL A 51 -23.08 -8.45 5.40
N GLU A 52 -22.89 -8.46 4.10
CA GLU A 52 -23.93 -8.16 3.11
C GLU A 52 -24.65 -9.44 2.68
N ALA A 53 -25.95 -9.33 2.36
CA ALA A 53 -26.74 -10.44 1.85
C ALA A 53 -27.35 -10.08 0.50
N ALA A 54 -27.02 -10.86 -0.54
CA ALA A 54 -27.65 -10.76 -1.84
C ALA A 54 -28.88 -11.67 -1.91
N LYS A 55 -30.00 -11.16 -2.45
CA LYS A 55 -31.21 -11.95 -2.70
C LYS A 55 -31.20 -12.51 -4.13
N GLY A 56 -31.73 -13.72 -4.34
CA GLY A 56 -31.84 -14.37 -5.64
C GLY A 56 -31.55 -15.87 -5.59
N PRO A 57 -31.66 -16.60 -6.71
CA PRO A 57 -31.33 -18.03 -6.79
C PRO A 57 -29.86 -18.32 -6.46
N ASP A 58 -28.95 -17.40 -6.80
CA ASP A 58 -27.53 -17.40 -6.40
C ASP A 58 -27.26 -16.56 -5.14
N GLY A 59 -28.33 -16.23 -4.39
CA GLY A 59 -28.26 -15.34 -3.22
C GLY A 59 -27.38 -15.90 -2.12
N GLY A 60 -26.55 -15.04 -1.55
CA GLY A 60 -25.51 -15.44 -0.61
C GLY A 60 -25.09 -14.34 0.34
N TYR A 61 -24.17 -14.69 1.22
CA TYR A 61 -23.53 -13.81 2.19
C TYR A 61 -22.13 -13.47 1.73
N ARG A 62 -21.72 -12.23 1.96
CA ARG A 62 -20.35 -11.77 1.73
C ARG A 62 -19.90 -10.82 2.83
N LEU A 63 -18.60 -10.78 3.09
CA LEU A 63 -18.03 -9.71 3.90
C LEU A 63 -17.93 -8.45 3.05
N GLY A 64 -18.67 -7.41 3.43
CA GLY A 64 -18.68 -6.08 2.84
C GLY A 64 -17.45 -5.26 3.23
N VAL A 65 -17.34 -4.07 2.64
CA VAL A 65 -16.19 -3.17 2.85
C VAL A 65 -16.48 -2.30 4.07
N GLY A 66 -15.76 -2.52 5.17
CA GLY A 66 -15.84 -1.69 6.38
C GLY A 66 -14.89 -0.49 6.35
N THR A 67 -15.10 0.49 7.23
CA THR A 67 -14.19 1.65 7.42
C THR A 67 -12.90 1.29 8.17
N GLN A 68 -12.89 0.15 8.88
CA GLN A 68 -11.72 -0.43 9.52
C GLN A 68 -11.60 -1.91 9.11
N LEU A 69 -10.36 -2.42 9.12
CA LEU A 69 -10.11 -3.84 8.93
C LEU A 69 -10.67 -4.61 10.13
N PRO A 70 -11.68 -5.49 9.95
CA PRO A 70 -12.18 -6.32 11.04
C PRO A 70 -11.11 -7.36 11.44
N PRO A 71 -11.23 -8.02 12.60
CA PRO A 71 -10.34 -9.11 12.96
C PRO A 71 -10.31 -10.21 11.89
N LEU A 72 -9.13 -10.43 11.29
CA LEU A 72 -8.91 -11.41 10.23
C LEU A 72 -8.39 -12.71 10.85
N LEU A 73 -8.97 -13.84 10.43
CA LEU A 73 -8.46 -15.16 10.77
C LEU A 73 -7.52 -15.59 9.66
N PHE A 74 -6.22 -15.65 9.96
CA PHE A 74 -5.20 -16.16 9.05
C PHE A 74 -4.94 -17.63 9.34
N ASP A 75 -4.80 -18.44 8.30
CA ASP A 75 -4.22 -19.78 8.43
C ASP A 75 -2.71 -19.72 8.72
N ASP A 76 -2.12 -20.86 9.03
CA ASP A 76 -0.70 -20.97 9.39
C ASP A 76 0.23 -20.48 8.25
N GLU A 77 -0.14 -20.67 6.98
CA GLU A 77 0.67 -20.24 5.83
C GLU A 77 0.54 -18.73 5.58
N GLN A 78 -0.68 -18.22 5.64
CA GLN A 78 -0.99 -16.80 5.51
C GLN A 78 -0.32 -15.97 6.61
N ALA A 79 -0.34 -16.46 7.85
CA ALA A 79 0.31 -15.79 8.97
C ALA A 79 1.82 -15.68 8.75
N VAL A 80 2.47 -16.76 8.30
CA VAL A 80 3.91 -16.75 7.98
C VAL A 80 4.20 -15.82 6.80
N ALA A 81 3.42 -15.89 5.73
CA ALA A 81 3.59 -15.02 4.56
C ALA A 81 3.47 -13.53 4.92
N LEU A 82 2.47 -13.17 5.72
CA LEU A 82 2.29 -11.81 6.22
C LEU A 82 3.47 -11.37 7.09
N GLY A 83 3.95 -12.23 7.99
CA GLY A 83 5.12 -11.95 8.83
C GLY A 83 6.38 -11.69 8.00
N ILE A 84 6.63 -12.51 6.97
CA ILE A 84 7.76 -12.36 6.05
C ILE A 84 7.62 -11.06 5.26
N ALA A 85 6.45 -10.79 4.65
CA ALA A 85 6.22 -9.58 3.86
C ALA A 85 6.46 -8.31 4.68
N LEU A 86 5.95 -8.26 5.92
CA LEU A 86 6.17 -7.12 6.82
C LEU A 86 7.64 -6.97 7.18
N LYS A 87 8.36 -8.06 7.47
CA LYS A 87 9.80 -8.03 7.74
C LYS A 87 10.60 -7.52 6.52
N THR A 88 10.24 -7.94 5.31
CA THR A 88 10.87 -7.45 4.07
C THR A 88 10.65 -5.95 3.88
N VAL A 89 9.44 -5.44 4.14
CA VAL A 89 9.14 -4.01 4.03
C VAL A 89 9.93 -3.20 5.06
N THR A 90 10.11 -3.70 6.29
CA THR A 90 10.94 -3.00 7.30
C THR A 90 12.40 -2.84 6.86
N THR A 91 12.86 -3.69 5.94
CA THR A 91 14.21 -3.63 5.37
C THR A 91 14.25 -2.92 4.01
N GLY A 92 13.10 -2.62 3.40
CA GLY A 92 12.93 -2.35 1.97
C GLY A 92 12.72 -0.89 1.55
N GLY A 93 12.85 0.08 2.45
CA GLY A 93 13.00 1.48 2.07
C GLY A 93 11.78 2.18 1.44
N ALA A 94 10.56 1.69 1.69
CA ALA A 94 9.33 2.19 1.06
C ALA A 94 8.61 3.31 1.84
N GLY A 95 9.23 3.88 2.89
CA GLY A 95 8.64 4.97 3.67
C GLY A 95 7.42 4.55 4.51
N ILE A 96 7.23 3.24 4.70
CA ILE A 96 6.17 2.61 5.49
C ILE A 96 6.76 1.63 6.51
N GLU A 97 8.07 1.72 6.79
CA GLU A 97 8.82 0.79 7.64
C GLU A 97 8.28 0.80 9.06
N GLU A 98 8.01 1.97 9.63
CA GLU A 98 7.45 2.08 10.97
C GLU A 98 6.04 1.48 11.07
N ALA A 99 5.21 1.73 10.06
CA ALA A 99 3.87 1.16 9.99
C ALA A 99 3.93 -0.37 9.85
N ALA A 100 4.83 -0.88 9.02
CA ALA A 100 5.09 -2.31 8.86
C ALA A 100 5.64 -2.94 10.16
N ALA A 101 6.54 -2.26 10.88
CA ALA A 101 7.08 -2.72 12.15
C ALA A 101 6.00 -2.79 13.25
N ARG A 102 5.12 -1.79 13.33
CA ARG A 102 3.96 -1.81 14.24
C ARG A 102 3.00 -2.94 13.87
N ALA A 103 2.66 -3.10 12.59
CA ALA A 103 1.81 -4.19 12.13
C ALA A 103 2.42 -5.56 12.43
N LEU A 104 3.73 -5.74 12.21
CA LEU A 104 4.45 -6.97 12.53
C LEU A 104 4.38 -7.27 14.03
N THR A 105 4.52 -6.25 14.88
CA THR A 105 4.38 -6.39 16.34
C THR A 105 2.98 -6.87 16.70
N THR A 106 1.92 -6.25 16.15
CA THR A 106 0.53 -6.65 16.39
C THR A 106 0.26 -8.10 15.96
N VAL A 107 0.72 -8.48 14.76
CA VAL A 107 0.54 -9.85 14.26
C VAL A 107 1.31 -10.85 15.15
N ARG A 108 2.56 -10.53 15.53
CA ARG A 108 3.37 -11.39 16.41
C ARG A 108 2.74 -11.63 17.78
N GLN A 109 2.03 -10.63 18.34
CA GLN A 109 1.35 -10.78 19.63
C GLN A 109 0.31 -11.91 19.64
N VAL A 110 -0.36 -12.13 18.50
CA VAL A 110 -1.43 -13.14 18.37
C VAL A 110 -0.98 -14.45 17.72
N MET A 111 0.23 -14.51 17.15
CA MET A 111 0.78 -15.73 16.54
C MET A 111 1.11 -16.82 17.58
N PRO A 112 0.78 -18.10 17.33
CA PRO A 112 1.31 -19.24 18.09
C PRO A 112 2.85 -19.31 18.07
N ALA A 113 3.45 -19.86 19.12
CA ALA A 113 4.92 -19.93 19.27
C ALA A 113 5.63 -20.57 18.06
N ARG A 114 5.04 -21.62 17.48
CA ARG A 114 5.57 -22.29 16.26
C ARG A 114 5.68 -21.34 15.06
N LEU A 115 4.69 -20.46 14.86
CA LEU A 115 4.66 -19.53 13.72
C LEU A 115 5.60 -18.36 13.97
N ARG A 116 5.64 -17.84 15.21
CA ARG A 116 6.62 -16.82 15.60
C ARG A 116 8.05 -17.28 15.33
N HIS A 117 8.38 -18.51 15.74
CA HIS A 117 9.70 -19.07 15.50
C HIS A 117 10.02 -19.16 14.00
N ARG A 118 9.10 -19.68 13.18
CA ARG A 118 9.28 -19.74 11.71
C ARG A 118 9.56 -18.38 11.08
N VAL A 119 8.88 -17.32 11.52
CA VAL A 119 9.11 -15.94 11.04
C VAL A 119 10.44 -15.38 11.57
N ASP A 120 10.86 -15.75 12.77
CA ASP A 120 12.10 -15.28 13.38
C ASP A 120 13.34 -15.92 12.76
N THR A 121 13.29 -17.20 12.40
CA THR A 121 14.39 -17.92 11.74
C THR A 121 14.84 -17.24 10.44
N LEU A 122 13.94 -16.53 9.77
CA LEU A 122 14.23 -15.84 8.52
C LEU A 122 14.99 -14.53 8.79
N HIS A 123 16.32 -14.57 8.79
CA HIS A 123 17.15 -13.36 8.86
C HIS A 123 17.20 -12.67 7.49
N LEU A 124 16.57 -11.49 7.40
CA LEU A 124 16.65 -10.64 6.23
C LEU A 124 17.71 -9.57 6.49
N THR A 125 18.79 -9.64 5.71
CA THR A 125 19.78 -8.56 5.64
C THR A 125 19.52 -7.79 4.35
N ALA A 126 19.01 -6.58 4.47
CA ALA A 126 18.97 -5.69 3.32
C ALA A 126 20.41 -5.32 2.95
N VAL A 127 20.81 -5.66 1.73
CA VAL A 127 22.02 -5.12 1.14
C VAL A 127 21.62 -3.81 0.47
N GLU A 128 21.98 -2.69 1.09
CA GLU A 128 21.86 -1.40 0.41
C GLU A 128 22.88 -1.37 -0.74
N PRO A 129 22.50 -0.89 -1.94
CA PRO A 129 23.48 -0.61 -2.98
C PRO A 129 24.55 0.34 -2.41
N PRO A 130 25.84 0.13 -2.71
CA PRO A 130 26.89 1.05 -2.27
C PRO A 130 26.55 2.44 -2.81
N ALA A 131 26.15 3.33 -1.91
CA ALA A 131 25.84 4.71 -2.21
C ALA A 131 26.52 5.57 -1.15
N ASP A 132 27.24 6.61 -1.57
CA ASP A 132 27.98 7.53 -0.69
C ASP A 132 27.08 8.31 0.29
N ARG A 133 25.75 8.13 0.23
CA ARG A 133 24.78 8.77 1.11
C ARG A 133 23.52 7.90 1.22
N PRO A 134 22.87 7.81 2.41
CA PRO A 134 21.55 7.20 2.53
C PRO A 134 20.60 7.86 1.53
N ALA A 135 20.07 7.07 0.60
CA ALA A 135 19.17 7.57 -0.41
C ALA A 135 17.84 7.97 0.27
N PRO A 136 17.32 9.19 0.03
CA PRO A 136 15.99 9.53 0.48
C PRO A 136 14.99 8.51 -0.11
N ARG A 137 13.97 8.19 0.67
CA ARG A 137 12.96 7.18 0.36
C ARG A 137 11.62 7.87 0.13
N ALA A 138 10.83 7.36 -0.81
CA ALA A 138 9.50 7.89 -1.06
C ALA A 138 8.61 7.59 0.15
N GLY A 139 8.02 8.63 0.75
CA GLY A 139 7.04 8.43 1.82
C GLY A 139 5.77 7.75 1.32
N GLY A 140 5.11 6.97 2.18
CA GLY A 140 3.86 6.27 1.83
C GLY A 140 2.77 7.20 1.27
N GLU A 141 2.65 8.42 1.80
CA GLU A 141 1.70 9.43 1.28
C GLU A 141 1.99 9.80 -0.17
N VAL A 142 3.26 10.03 -0.52
CA VAL A 142 3.66 10.33 -1.90
C VAL A 142 3.28 9.17 -2.82
N LEU A 143 3.62 7.93 -2.45
CA LEU A 143 3.28 6.75 -3.24
C LEU A 143 1.77 6.60 -3.44
N MET A 144 0.97 6.89 -2.41
CA MET A 144 -0.49 6.88 -2.51
C MET A 144 -1.02 7.98 -3.42
N THR A 145 -0.50 9.21 -3.33
CA THR A 145 -0.85 10.31 -4.24
C THR A 145 -0.51 9.98 -5.69
N LEU A 146 0.69 9.44 -5.94
CA LEU A 146 1.11 8.99 -7.26
C LEU A 146 0.20 7.89 -7.80
N SER A 147 -0.09 6.88 -6.98
CA SER A 147 -0.96 5.76 -7.36
C SER A 147 -2.39 6.21 -7.67
N ALA A 148 -2.91 7.17 -6.90
CA ALA A 148 -4.22 7.77 -7.14
C ALA A 148 -4.25 8.52 -8.48
N ALA A 149 -3.23 9.34 -8.77
CA ALA A 149 -3.13 10.07 -10.03
C ALA A 149 -3.00 9.14 -11.25
N VAL A 150 -2.20 8.07 -11.15
CA VAL A 150 -2.11 7.01 -12.17
C VAL A 150 -3.48 6.38 -12.42
N ARG A 151 -4.18 5.98 -11.35
CA ARG A 151 -5.49 5.31 -11.44
C ARG A 151 -6.56 6.21 -12.03
N ALA A 152 -6.55 7.50 -11.66
CA ALA A 152 -7.50 8.48 -12.15
C ALA A 152 -7.17 9.02 -13.55
N ARG A 153 -5.97 8.72 -14.06
CA ARG A 153 -5.37 9.34 -15.26
C ARG A 153 -5.45 10.85 -15.20
N GLU A 154 -4.98 11.44 -14.10
CA GLU A 154 -4.95 12.89 -13.91
C GLU A 154 -3.52 13.41 -14.02
N THR A 155 -3.34 14.54 -14.71
CA THR A 155 -2.04 15.20 -14.82
C THR A 155 -1.50 15.52 -13.42
N LEU A 156 -0.30 15.06 -13.13
CA LEU A 156 0.38 15.30 -11.86
C LEU A 156 1.21 16.57 -11.94
N ARG A 157 1.00 17.47 -10.98
CA ARG A 157 1.87 18.62 -10.72
C ARG A 157 2.79 18.29 -9.55
N PHE A 158 4.09 18.56 -9.68
CA PHE A 158 5.03 18.26 -8.60
C PHE A 158 6.31 19.09 -8.67
N ASP A 159 6.88 19.37 -7.49
CA ASP A 159 8.27 19.79 -7.43
C ASP A 159 9.18 18.57 -7.54
N TYR A 160 10.29 18.71 -8.26
CA TYR A 160 11.25 17.63 -8.44
C TYR A 160 12.64 18.07 -7.99
N ALA A 161 13.14 17.46 -6.92
CA ALA A 161 14.46 17.76 -6.41
C ALA A 161 15.54 17.34 -7.44
N SER A 162 16.37 18.28 -7.88
CA SER A 162 17.53 17.96 -8.70
C SER A 162 18.47 17.03 -7.94
N ALA A 163 19.09 16.08 -8.64
CA ALA A 163 20.22 15.37 -8.06
C ALA A 163 21.28 16.41 -7.62
N PRO A 164 21.95 16.24 -6.47
CA PRO A 164 23.21 16.95 -6.27
C PRO A 164 24.13 16.47 -7.40
N GLY A 165 24.30 17.29 -8.44
CA GLY A 165 25.31 17.04 -9.45
C GLY A 165 26.69 17.20 -8.82
N PRO A 166 27.74 16.54 -9.34
CA PRO A 166 29.09 16.97 -9.03
C PRO A 166 29.17 18.46 -9.40
N VAL A 167 29.62 19.28 -8.46
CA VAL A 167 29.90 20.69 -8.71
C VAL A 167 30.97 20.75 -9.80
N SER A 168 30.55 20.92 -11.06
CA SER A 168 31.46 21.24 -12.15
C SER A 168 32.00 22.64 -11.88
N ALA A 169 33.15 22.69 -11.21
CA ALA A 169 34.04 23.82 -11.21
C ALA A 169 34.47 24.07 -12.67
N SER A 170 33.72 24.92 -13.37
CA SER A 170 34.25 25.62 -14.53
C SER A 170 34.57 27.04 -14.10
N VAL A 171 35.87 27.24 -13.88
CA VAL A 171 36.50 28.55 -13.81
C VAL A 171 36.42 29.15 -15.21
N SER A 172 35.72 30.27 -15.35
CA SER A 172 35.96 31.28 -16.39
C SER A 172 35.26 32.56 -15.94
N ALA A 173 35.96 33.32 -15.10
CA ALA A 173 35.58 34.68 -14.76
C ALA A 173 35.91 35.61 -15.94
N SER A 174 34.88 36.25 -16.49
CA SER A 174 35.00 37.55 -17.15
C SER A 174 33.92 38.45 -16.56
N PRO A 175 34.24 39.67 -16.10
CA PRO A 175 33.33 40.51 -15.35
C PRO A 175 32.49 41.40 -16.28
N SER A 176 31.24 41.67 -15.87
CA SER A 176 30.29 42.76 -16.25
C SER A 176 28.89 42.11 -16.35
N VAL A 177 27.87 42.40 -15.55
CA VAL A 177 27.23 43.69 -15.21
C VAL A 177 26.45 43.51 -13.87
N PRO A 178 26.41 44.49 -12.94
CA PRO A 178 25.56 44.40 -11.75
C PRO A 178 24.16 44.90 -12.10
N GLY A 179 23.20 43.98 -12.21
CA GLY A 179 21.80 44.33 -12.47
C GLY A 179 20.97 43.13 -12.90
N ALA A 180 20.75 42.17 -11.99
CA ALA A 180 19.70 41.18 -12.14
C ALA A 180 19.29 40.71 -10.74
N ASP A 181 18.00 40.85 -10.43
CA ASP A 181 17.39 40.40 -9.20
C ASP A 181 17.82 38.98 -8.84
N ASP A 182 18.40 38.83 -7.65
CA ASP A 182 18.64 37.56 -6.98
C ASP A 182 17.29 36.94 -6.55
N SER A 183 16.53 36.47 -7.55
CA SER A 183 15.57 35.40 -7.34
C SER A 183 16.28 34.10 -7.70
N THR A 184 16.94 33.49 -6.72
CA THR A 184 17.28 32.06 -6.78
C THR A 184 15.97 31.29 -6.75
N GLY A 185 15.26 31.30 -7.88
CA GLY A 185 13.94 30.74 -8.05
C GLY A 185 14.06 29.23 -8.11
N ALA A 186 13.42 28.53 -7.17
CA ALA A 186 13.23 27.10 -7.28
C ALA A 186 12.66 26.77 -8.68
N PRO A 187 13.13 25.70 -9.35
CA PRO A 187 12.66 25.35 -10.67
C PRO A 187 11.12 25.24 -10.66
N PRO A 188 10.44 25.68 -11.74
CA PRO A 188 8.98 25.63 -11.78
C PRO A 188 8.48 24.19 -11.58
N PRO A 189 7.31 24.01 -10.94
CA PRO A 189 6.74 22.68 -10.73
C PRO A 189 6.48 22.01 -12.07
N ARG A 190 6.91 20.76 -12.20
CA ARG A 190 6.72 19.95 -13.40
C ARG A 190 5.28 19.50 -13.55
N ARG A 191 4.86 19.30 -14.79
CA ARG A 191 3.59 18.67 -15.14
C ARG A 191 3.86 17.39 -15.92
N ALA A 192 3.30 16.28 -15.47
CA ALA A 192 3.44 15.02 -16.19
C ALA A 192 2.14 14.21 -16.17
N GLU A 193 1.94 13.38 -17.18
CA GLU A 193 0.83 12.42 -17.25
C GLU A 193 1.30 11.08 -16.69
N PRO A 194 0.91 10.70 -15.46
CA PRO A 194 1.42 9.51 -14.79
C PRO A 194 0.82 8.19 -15.33
N HIS A 195 1.65 7.30 -15.86
CA HIS A 195 1.17 6.01 -16.41
C HIS A 195 1.40 4.82 -15.48
N HIS A 196 2.58 4.72 -14.87
CA HIS A 196 2.92 3.58 -14.02
C HIS A 196 3.77 4.00 -12.83
N LEU A 197 3.51 3.38 -11.68
CA LEU A 197 4.40 3.41 -10.52
C LEU A 197 5.10 2.05 -10.43
N ILE A 198 6.42 2.04 -10.62
CA ILE A 198 7.23 0.82 -10.67
C ILE A 198 8.26 0.81 -9.53
N THR A 199 8.76 -0.37 -9.20
CA THR A 199 9.88 -0.54 -8.27
C THR A 199 11.05 -1.20 -8.99
N TRP A 200 12.24 -0.64 -8.82
CA TRP A 200 13.49 -1.18 -9.37
C TRP A 200 14.66 -0.85 -8.44
N GLY A 201 15.50 -1.84 -8.12
CA GLY A 201 16.66 -1.65 -7.24
C GLY A 201 16.31 -1.11 -5.84
N GLY A 202 15.12 -1.47 -5.31
CA GLY A 202 14.64 -0.97 -4.01
C GLY A 202 14.17 0.48 -4.02
N ARG A 203 13.95 1.08 -5.20
CA ARG A 203 13.48 2.45 -5.35
C ARG A 203 12.20 2.50 -6.17
N TRP A 204 11.36 3.48 -5.85
CA TRP A 204 10.11 3.73 -6.54
C TRP A 204 10.27 4.77 -7.63
N TYR A 205 9.68 4.50 -8.78
CA TYR A 205 9.76 5.36 -9.96
C TYR A 205 8.39 5.56 -10.59
N LEU A 206 8.09 6.80 -10.96
CA LEU A 206 6.95 7.16 -11.77
C LEU A 206 7.37 7.21 -13.24
N VAL A 207 6.73 6.40 -14.08
CA VAL A 207 6.82 6.49 -15.54
C VAL A 207 5.70 7.40 -16.01
N ALA A 208 6.05 8.50 -16.66
CA ALA A 208 5.11 9.53 -17.06
C ALA A 208 5.54 10.24 -18.35
N TRP A 209 4.58 10.78 -19.08
CA TRP A 209 4.85 11.72 -20.17
C TRP A 209 5.06 13.13 -19.58
N ASP A 210 6.25 13.70 -19.71
CA ASP A 210 6.58 15.04 -19.19
C ASP A 210 6.06 16.10 -20.16
N LEU A 211 5.05 16.88 -19.75
CA LEU A 211 4.40 17.87 -20.60
C LEU A 211 5.28 19.08 -20.90
N ASP A 212 6.28 19.35 -20.05
CA ASP A 212 7.20 20.47 -20.27
C ASP A 212 8.38 20.06 -21.19
N ARG A 213 8.55 18.75 -21.43
CA ARG A 213 9.61 18.19 -22.29
C ARG A 213 9.10 17.42 -23.50
N GLU A 214 7.80 17.18 -23.57
CA GLU A 214 7.12 16.41 -24.63
C GLU A 214 7.76 15.04 -24.86
N ASP A 215 8.11 14.34 -23.78
CA ASP A 215 8.81 13.04 -23.85
C ASP A 215 8.52 12.14 -22.64
N TRP A 216 8.70 10.84 -22.82
CA TRP A 216 8.63 9.84 -21.77
C TRP A 216 9.79 10.00 -20.79
N ARG A 217 9.46 10.11 -19.50
CA ARG A 217 10.45 10.22 -18.43
C ARG A 217 10.12 9.33 -17.25
N THR A 218 11.19 8.94 -16.57
CA THR A 218 11.12 8.24 -15.30
C THR A 218 11.56 9.17 -14.18
N PHE A 219 10.66 9.42 -13.23
CA PHE A 219 10.89 10.26 -12.08
C PHE A 219 11.05 9.42 -10.82
N ARG A 220 12.10 9.68 -10.04
CA ARG A 220 12.29 9.04 -8.74
C ARG A 220 11.25 9.54 -7.75
N ALA A 221 10.44 8.66 -7.19
CA ALA A 221 9.35 9.02 -6.28
C ALA A 221 9.86 9.69 -4.99
N ASP A 222 11.07 9.34 -4.53
CA ASP A 222 11.71 9.97 -3.37
C ASP A 222 12.12 11.44 -3.58
N ARG A 223 12.06 11.92 -4.82
CA ARG A 223 12.37 13.31 -5.20
C ARG A 223 11.14 14.10 -5.61
N ILE A 224 9.97 13.47 -5.59
CA ILE A 224 8.71 14.08 -5.97
C ILE A 224 8.03 14.64 -4.73
N THR A 225 7.71 15.92 -4.76
CA THR A 225 6.77 16.56 -3.83
C THR A 225 5.50 16.90 -4.60
N PRO A 226 4.42 16.09 -4.49
CA PRO A 226 3.17 16.35 -5.21
C PRO A 226 2.56 17.68 -4.82
N ARG A 227 2.04 18.42 -5.80
CA ARG A 227 1.24 19.63 -5.59
C ARG A 227 -0.22 19.32 -5.89
N THR A 228 -1.06 19.49 -4.88
CA THR A 228 -2.51 19.37 -5.01
C THR A 228 -3.14 20.76 -5.26
N PRO A 229 -4.23 20.84 -6.05
CA PRO A 229 -4.92 19.74 -6.73
C PRO A 229 -4.18 19.23 -7.98
N THR A 230 -4.51 18.00 -8.38
CA THR A 230 -4.11 17.42 -9.67
C THR A 230 -4.71 18.22 -10.84
N GLY A 231 -4.08 18.09 -12.01
CA GLY A 231 -4.53 18.71 -13.26
C GLY A 231 -5.64 17.93 -13.97
N PRO A 232 -5.93 18.26 -15.23
CA PRO A 232 -7.01 17.61 -15.99
C PRO A 232 -6.74 16.13 -16.21
N ARG A 233 -7.79 15.39 -16.60
CA ARG A 233 -7.64 13.99 -17.02
C ARG A 233 -7.04 13.90 -18.42
N PHE A 234 -6.21 12.89 -18.63
CA PHE A 234 -5.64 12.54 -19.93
C PHE A 234 -6.12 11.13 -20.35
N THR A 235 -6.00 10.81 -21.64
CA THR A 235 -6.52 9.56 -22.22
C THR A 235 -5.45 8.53 -22.46
#